data_AF-A0A843IWI7-F1
#
_entry.id   AF-A0A843IWI7-F1
#
_cell.length_a   1.000
_cell.length_b   1.000
_cell.length_c   1.000
_cell.angle_alpha   90.00
_cell.angle_beta   90.00
_cell.angle_gamma   90.00
#
_symmetry.space_group_name_H-M   'P 1'
#
loop_
_entity.id
_entity.type
_entity.pdbx_description
1 polymer ?
#
loop_
_entity_poly.entity_id
_entity_poly.type
_entity_poly.pdbx_seq_one_letter_code
_entity_poly.pdbx_strand_id
1 'polypeptide(L)'
;MTGIQIPPSLGVYGDRGLAEDILGRIWGKRGVFTCTVANTLTSTIPGVSDAGDTPELTMFTPAADAELLVAGKTVCMKGIPINPGGIPTPATLTKAALSLSDMPYYIVNGGCRIAPYVPYFDMGGECGEKITCGNSVKNVRESYEKGVMLGEMLARAYDFVIVSESCAGGTTTALAVMMAMGVLKENLVSSSSPKNPKELKSRLVAEALEAAGIAPGDLADDPLKAI
;
A
#
# COMPACT_ATOMS: atom_id res chain seq x y z
N MET A 1 -3.75 -33.51 -7.34
CA MET A 1 -3.55 -32.28 -8.11
C MET A 1 -2.20 -32.41 -8.80
N THR A 2 -2.16 -32.38 -10.13
CA THR A 2 -0.89 -32.31 -10.86
C THR A 2 -0.27 -30.96 -10.55
N GLY A 3 0.89 -30.95 -9.89
CA GLY A 3 1.61 -29.72 -9.55
C GLY A 3 1.85 -28.87 -10.78
N ILE A 4 1.79 -27.55 -10.62
CA ILE A 4 2.10 -26.64 -11.71
C ILE A 4 3.56 -26.88 -12.17
N GLN A 5 3.76 -27.00 -13.48
CA GLN A 5 5.11 -26.95 -14.03
C GLN A 5 5.49 -25.48 -14.21
N ILE A 6 6.39 -24.99 -13.35
CA ILE A 6 6.91 -23.62 -13.46
C ILE A 6 7.59 -23.45 -14.83
N PRO A 7 7.21 -22.44 -15.63
CA PRO A 7 7.83 -22.18 -16.91
C PRO A 7 9.36 -22.04 -16.78
N PRO A 8 10.14 -22.50 -17.76
CA PRO A 8 11.61 -22.36 -17.74
C PRO A 8 12.10 -20.92 -17.65
N SER A 9 11.26 -19.94 -18.04
CA SER A 9 11.54 -18.51 -17.94
C SER A 9 11.37 -17.92 -16.53
N LEU A 10 10.80 -18.67 -15.58
CA LEU A 10 10.60 -18.22 -14.21
C LEU A 10 11.57 -18.93 -13.27
N GLY A 11 12.39 -18.13 -12.59
CA GLY A 11 13.23 -18.59 -11.48
C GLY A 11 12.48 -18.49 -10.15
N VAL A 12 12.64 -19.50 -9.30
CA VAL A 12 12.17 -19.45 -7.91
C VAL A 12 13.35 -19.22 -6.99
N TYR A 13 13.26 -18.16 -6.18
CA TYR A 13 14.22 -17.84 -5.13
C TYR A 13 13.50 -17.92 -3.78
N GLY A 14 14.05 -18.68 -2.83
CA GLY A 14 13.43 -18.93 -1.54
C GLY A 14 12.69 -20.27 -1.47
N ASP A 15 11.50 -20.28 -0.86
CA ASP A 15 10.72 -21.51 -0.64
C ASP A 15 10.00 -21.95 -1.93
N ARG A 16 10.50 -23.03 -2.53
CA ARG A 16 9.93 -23.61 -3.75
C ARG A 16 8.56 -24.23 -3.54
N GLY A 17 8.31 -24.89 -2.41
CA GLY A 17 7.02 -25.52 -2.16
C GLY A 17 5.91 -24.49 -2.04
N LEU A 18 6.19 -23.38 -1.34
CA LEU A 18 5.28 -22.24 -1.26
C LEU A 18 5.06 -21.59 -2.63
N ALA A 19 6.11 -21.40 -3.42
CA ALA A 19 5.99 -20.85 -4.77
C ALA A 19 5.10 -21.74 -5.67
N GLU A 20 5.31 -23.06 -5.65
CA GLU A 20 4.51 -24.02 -6.43
C GLU A 20 3.05 -24.06 -5.97
N ASP A 21 2.76 -23.95 -4.67
CA ASP A 21 1.40 -23.85 -4.15
C ASP A 21 0.69 -22.56 -4.59
N ILE A 22 1.33 -21.39 -4.41
CA ILE A 22 0.76 -20.10 -4.84
C ILE A 22 0.53 -20.10 -6.35
N LEU A 23 1.54 -20.50 -7.13
CA LEU A 23 1.44 -20.55 -8.59
C LEU A 23 0.34 -21.53 -9.02
N GLY A 24 0.21 -22.69 -8.37
CA GLY A 24 -0.87 -23.64 -8.64
C GLY A 24 -2.28 -23.08 -8.40
N ARG A 25 -2.42 -22.11 -7.50
CA ARG A 25 -3.70 -21.43 -7.21
C ARG A 25 -4.02 -20.29 -8.17
N ILE A 26 -3.04 -19.65 -8.79
CA ILE A 26 -3.25 -18.46 -9.65
C ILE A 26 -3.04 -18.72 -11.14
N TRP A 27 -2.24 -19.72 -11.51
CA TRP A 27 -1.83 -19.93 -12.91
C TRP A 27 -3.00 -20.36 -13.80
N GLY A 28 -3.22 -19.64 -14.90
CA GLY A 28 -4.34 -19.87 -15.81
C GLY A 28 -5.71 -19.57 -15.21
N LYS A 29 -5.76 -18.90 -14.05
CA LYS A 29 -7.00 -18.49 -13.38
C LYS A 29 -7.34 -17.03 -13.71
N ARG A 30 -8.59 -16.64 -13.44
CA ARG A 30 -9.07 -15.27 -13.66
C ARG A 30 -8.70 -14.39 -12.47
N GLY A 31 -7.71 -13.54 -12.66
CA GLY A 31 -7.28 -12.56 -11.68
C GLY A 31 -7.96 -11.20 -11.85
N VAL A 32 -8.00 -10.43 -10.76
CA VAL A 32 -8.27 -9.00 -10.77
C VAL A 32 -7.21 -8.28 -9.93
N PHE A 33 -6.79 -7.11 -10.39
CA PHE A 33 -5.88 -6.24 -9.66
C PHE A 33 -6.65 -5.09 -8.97
N THR A 34 -6.29 -4.76 -7.74
CA THR A 34 -6.82 -3.59 -7.05
C THR A 34 -5.69 -2.72 -6.55
N CYS A 35 -5.73 -1.42 -6.81
CA CYS A 35 -4.81 -0.46 -6.23
C CYS A 35 -5.52 0.40 -5.19
N THR A 36 -5.18 0.17 -3.92
CA THR A 36 -5.66 1.00 -2.82
C THR A 36 -4.80 2.24 -2.68
N VAL A 37 -5.39 3.41 -2.92
CA VAL A 37 -4.73 4.70 -2.83
C VAL A 37 -5.15 5.42 -1.56
N ALA A 38 -4.19 5.93 -0.80
CA ALA A 38 -4.43 6.67 0.43
C ALA A 38 -3.26 7.60 0.78
N ASN A 39 -3.51 8.60 1.62
CA ASN A 39 -2.48 9.50 2.13
C ASN A 39 -2.36 9.43 3.66
N THR A 40 -1.18 9.77 4.16
CA THR A 40 -0.97 10.09 5.57
C THR A 40 -0.12 11.36 5.67
N LEU A 41 -0.45 12.28 6.58
CA LEU A 41 0.37 13.45 6.88
C LEU A 41 1.75 13.07 7.44
N THR A 42 1.96 11.81 7.84
CA THR A 42 3.28 11.27 8.19
C THR A 42 4.27 11.41 7.03
N SER A 43 3.80 11.34 5.77
CA SER A 43 4.67 11.50 4.60
C SER A 43 5.22 12.93 4.44
N THR A 44 4.61 13.92 5.08
CA THR A 44 5.07 15.32 5.01
C THR A 44 6.20 15.61 6.01
N ILE A 45 6.57 14.64 6.86
CA ILE A 45 7.69 14.79 7.78
C ILE A 45 8.98 14.64 6.94
N PRO A 46 9.87 15.65 6.95
CA PRO A 46 11.09 15.62 6.16
C PRO A 46 11.92 14.34 6.42
N GLY A 47 12.33 13.68 5.35
CA GLY A 47 13.14 12.47 5.40
C GLY A 47 12.37 11.18 5.71
N VAL A 48 11.03 11.19 5.83
CA VAL A 48 10.25 9.95 6.04
C VAL A 48 9.95 9.21 4.74
N SER A 49 9.66 9.95 3.66
CA SER A 49 9.23 9.39 2.38
C SER A 49 9.84 10.13 1.21
N ASP A 50 10.32 9.36 0.23
CA ASP A 50 10.86 9.85 -1.06
C ASP A 50 9.85 9.60 -2.20
N ALA A 51 8.61 9.23 -1.88
CA ALA A 51 7.53 9.00 -2.85
C ALA A 51 6.95 10.32 -3.40
N GLY A 52 7.83 11.13 -4.00
CA GLY A 52 7.60 12.50 -4.44
C GLY A 52 8.86 13.34 -4.21
N ASP A 53 9.11 14.34 -5.05
CA ASP A 53 10.34 15.16 -5.00
C ASP A 53 10.42 16.02 -3.72
N THR A 54 9.27 16.44 -3.18
CA THR A 54 9.17 17.13 -1.90
C THR A 54 8.13 16.48 -0.98
N PRO A 55 8.20 16.70 0.35
CA PRO A 55 7.21 16.18 1.29
C PRO A 55 5.77 16.57 0.94
N GLU A 56 5.53 17.74 0.36
CA GLU A 56 4.20 18.20 -0.07
C GLU A 56 3.70 17.44 -1.32
N LEU A 57 4.60 17.12 -2.25
CA LEU A 57 4.26 16.38 -3.46
C LEU A 57 3.84 14.94 -3.17
N THR A 58 4.24 14.39 -2.02
CA THR A 58 3.76 13.07 -1.57
C THR A 58 2.23 12.98 -1.45
N MET A 59 1.54 14.11 -1.28
CA MET A 59 0.08 14.17 -1.23
C MET A 59 -0.58 13.92 -2.59
N PHE A 60 0.14 14.15 -3.69
CA PHE A 60 -0.35 13.94 -5.05
C PHE A 60 -0.06 12.54 -5.56
N THR A 61 0.97 11.88 -5.03
CA THR A 61 1.46 10.60 -5.54
C THR A 61 0.39 9.51 -5.67
N PRO A 62 -0.45 9.22 -4.65
CA PRO A 62 -1.48 8.18 -4.78
C PRO A 62 -2.51 8.48 -5.87
N ALA A 63 -2.96 9.75 -5.95
CA ALA A 63 -3.90 10.18 -6.97
C ALA A 63 -3.29 10.08 -8.37
N ALA A 64 -2.05 10.55 -8.52
CA ALA A 64 -1.29 10.51 -9.75
C ALA A 64 -1.03 9.07 -10.23
N ASP A 65 -0.73 8.14 -9.32
CA ASP A 65 -0.55 6.73 -9.64
C ASP A 65 -1.87 6.12 -10.16
N ALA A 66 -3.00 6.36 -9.48
CA ALA A 66 -4.31 5.90 -9.95
C ALA A 66 -4.67 6.46 -11.33
N GLU A 67 -4.46 7.75 -11.54
CA GLU A 67 -4.69 8.42 -12.83
C GLU A 67 -3.77 7.87 -13.93
N LEU A 68 -2.51 7.60 -13.63
CA LEU A 68 -1.57 6.98 -14.57
C LEU A 68 -2.02 5.57 -14.97
N LEU A 69 -2.49 4.76 -14.01
CA LEU A 69 -2.97 3.41 -14.28
C LEU A 69 -4.21 3.43 -15.19
N VAL A 70 -5.20 4.26 -14.90
CA VAL A 70 -6.51 4.25 -15.58
C VAL A 70 -6.54 5.16 -16.82
N ALA A 71 -6.12 6.41 -16.71
CA ALA A 71 -6.19 7.41 -17.78
C ALA A 71 -4.91 7.48 -18.61
N GLY A 72 -3.86 6.79 -18.18
CA GLY A 72 -2.57 6.75 -18.85
C GLY A 72 -1.72 8.01 -18.71
N LYS A 73 -2.23 9.01 -17.98
CA LYS A 73 -1.60 10.31 -17.70
C LYS A 73 -2.11 10.83 -16.35
N THR A 74 -1.33 11.72 -15.75
CA THR A 74 -1.72 12.45 -14.54
C THR A 74 -2.57 13.67 -14.88
N VAL A 75 -3.56 13.94 -14.04
CA VAL A 75 -4.47 15.09 -14.10
C VAL A 75 -4.29 15.97 -12.86
N CYS A 76 -4.08 15.35 -11.69
CA CYS A 76 -3.91 16.07 -10.42
C CYS A 76 -2.60 16.87 -10.33
N MET A 77 -1.62 16.58 -11.20
CA MET A 77 -0.33 17.26 -11.26
C MET A 77 0.29 17.22 -12.66
N LYS A 78 1.33 18.02 -12.90
CA LYS A 78 2.10 17.99 -14.14
C LYS A 78 3.16 16.89 -14.09
N GLY A 79 3.17 16.02 -15.10
CA GLY A 79 4.12 14.91 -15.17
C GLY A 79 3.75 13.79 -14.19
N ILE A 80 4.56 12.72 -14.19
CA ILE A 80 4.38 11.59 -13.27
C ILE A 80 5.16 11.82 -11.97
N PRO A 81 4.81 11.15 -10.87
CA PRO A 81 5.63 11.17 -9.66
C PRO A 81 7.02 10.60 -9.95
N ILE A 82 8.04 11.36 -9.55
CA ILE A 82 9.45 11.01 -9.65
C ILE A 82 10.04 11.24 -8.24
N ASN A 83 10.86 10.30 -7.77
CA ASN A 83 11.55 10.47 -6.49
C ASN A 83 12.73 11.46 -6.62
N PRO A 84 13.32 11.93 -5.52
CA PRO A 84 14.48 12.85 -5.57
C PRO A 84 15.71 12.30 -6.33
N GLY A 85 15.76 10.97 -6.57
CA GLY A 85 16.80 10.31 -7.36
C GLY A 85 16.52 10.26 -8.87
N GLY A 86 15.42 10.86 -9.35
CA GLY A 86 15.04 10.85 -10.77
C GLY A 86 14.39 9.54 -11.23
N ILE A 87 14.02 8.64 -10.32
CA ILE A 87 13.40 7.35 -10.63
C ILE A 87 11.87 7.55 -10.70
N PRO A 88 11.22 7.15 -11.80
CA PRO A 88 9.77 7.30 -11.94
C PRO A 88 9.00 6.33 -11.03
N THR A 89 7.73 6.66 -10.78
CA THR A 89 6.82 5.82 -10.00
C THR A 89 6.78 4.35 -10.48
N PRO A 90 6.72 3.37 -9.55
CA PRO A 90 6.50 1.97 -9.90
C PRO A 90 5.14 1.73 -10.59
N ALA A 91 4.20 2.67 -10.54
CA ALA A 91 2.96 2.60 -11.30
C ALA A 91 3.20 2.50 -12.82
N THR A 92 4.36 2.95 -13.33
CA THR A 92 4.77 2.72 -14.73
C THR A 92 4.95 1.23 -15.05
N LEU A 93 5.54 0.46 -14.14
CA LEU A 93 5.72 -0.99 -14.28
C LEU A 93 4.38 -1.72 -14.15
N THR A 94 3.57 -1.32 -13.17
CA THR A 94 2.21 -1.87 -12.99
C THR A 94 1.36 -1.65 -14.23
N LYS A 95 1.37 -0.44 -14.81
CA LYS A 95 0.66 -0.13 -16.05
C LYS A 95 1.10 -1.04 -17.19
N ALA A 96 2.41 -1.22 -17.37
CA ALA A 96 2.94 -2.11 -18.41
C ALA A 96 2.48 -3.56 -18.20
N ALA A 97 2.52 -4.07 -16.97
CA ALA A 97 2.07 -5.42 -16.65
C ALA A 97 0.56 -5.62 -16.89
N LEU A 98 -0.27 -4.66 -16.49
CA LEU A 98 -1.72 -4.69 -16.71
C LEU A 98 -2.05 -4.63 -18.22
N SER A 99 -1.37 -3.77 -18.98
CA SER A 99 -1.56 -3.69 -20.44
C SER A 99 -1.11 -4.94 -21.19
N LEU A 100 -0.08 -5.65 -20.71
CA LEU A 100 0.41 -6.88 -21.35
C LEU A 100 -0.42 -8.11 -20.99
N SER A 101 -1.10 -8.09 -19.85
CA SER A 101 -1.87 -9.23 -19.34
C SER A 101 -3.37 -9.14 -19.60
N ASP A 102 -3.87 -7.97 -20.02
CA ASP A 102 -5.30 -7.63 -20.12
C ASP A 102 -6.06 -7.92 -18.81
N MET A 103 -5.37 -7.91 -17.67
CA MET A 103 -5.98 -8.18 -16.37
C MET A 103 -6.88 -7.02 -15.96
N PRO A 104 -8.16 -7.27 -15.60
CA PRO A 104 -9.04 -6.25 -15.07
C PRO A 104 -8.46 -5.60 -13.81
N TYR A 105 -8.66 -4.31 -13.65
CA TYR A 105 -8.20 -3.59 -12.48
C TYR A 105 -9.16 -2.52 -11.99
N TYR A 106 -9.12 -2.27 -10.68
CA TYR A 106 -9.94 -1.28 -10.00
C TYR A 106 -9.12 -0.42 -9.04
N ILE A 107 -9.48 0.87 -8.97
CA ILE A 107 -8.92 1.78 -7.96
C ILE A 107 -9.83 1.74 -6.72
N VAL A 108 -9.21 1.65 -5.55
CA VAL A 108 -9.88 1.70 -4.25
C VAL A 108 -9.36 2.93 -3.52
N ASN A 109 -10.22 3.92 -3.27
CA ASN A 109 -9.85 5.09 -2.49
C ASN A 109 -10.03 4.77 -1.00
N GLY A 110 -8.91 4.59 -0.30
CA GLY A 110 -8.85 4.33 1.13
C GLY A 110 -8.74 5.59 2.00
N GLY A 111 -8.61 6.77 1.40
CA GLY A 111 -8.43 8.03 2.13
C GLY A 111 -7.39 8.94 1.49
N CYS A 112 -7.59 9.34 0.24
CA CYS A 112 -6.73 10.32 -0.41
C CYS A 112 -7.02 11.76 0.05
N ARG A 113 -5.96 12.56 0.19
CA ARG A 113 -6.08 14.01 0.38
C ARG A 113 -6.60 14.70 -0.88
N ILE A 114 -6.21 14.20 -2.04
CA ILE A 114 -6.64 14.64 -3.35
C ILE A 114 -7.33 13.45 -4.00
N ALA A 115 -8.63 13.56 -4.26
CA ALA A 115 -9.35 12.49 -4.92
C ALA A 115 -8.80 12.29 -6.35
N PRO A 116 -8.48 11.06 -6.77
CA PRO A 116 -8.01 10.80 -8.12
C PRO A 116 -9.10 11.12 -9.15
N TYR A 117 -8.74 11.72 -10.28
CA TYR A 117 -9.68 12.06 -11.36
C TYR A 117 -10.00 10.86 -12.26
N VAL A 118 -10.39 9.73 -11.67
CA VAL A 118 -10.77 8.49 -12.36
C VAL A 118 -11.86 7.76 -11.56
N PRO A 119 -12.60 6.80 -12.13
CA PRO A 119 -13.53 5.97 -11.35
C PRO A 119 -12.81 5.15 -10.27
N TYR A 120 -13.39 5.08 -9.07
CA TYR A 120 -12.88 4.29 -7.96
C TYR A 120 -14.01 3.78 -7.05
N PHE A 121 -13.71 2.77 -6.24
CA PHE A 121 -14.52 2.39 -5.07
C PHE A 121 -14.11 3.24 -3.86
N ASP A 122 -15.08 3.88 -3.21
CA ASP A 122 -14.83 4.71 -2.02
C ASP A 122 -15.03 3.91 -0.73
N MET A 123 -13.98 3.80 0.08
CA MET A 123 -14.01 3.09 1.36
C MET A 123 -14.45 3.97 2.54
N GLY A 124 -14.74 5.26 2.34
CA GLY A 124 -15.13 6.18 3.43
C GLY A 124 -13.98 6.60 4.34
N GLY A 125 -12.74 6.35 3.92
CA GLY A 125 -11.55 6.77 4.63
C GLY A 125 -11.20 8.24 4.40
N GLU A 126 -10.41 8.79 5.31
CA GLU A 126 -9.84 10.14 5.22
C GLU A 126 -8.31 10.06 5.12
N CYS A 127 -7.68 11.13 4.65
CA CYS A 127 -6.23 11.28 4.75
C CYS A 127 -5.80 11.11 6.22
N GLY A 128 -4.95 10.14 6.48
CA GLY A 128 -4.47 9.87 7.84
C GLY A 128 -3.67 11.04 8.40
N GLU A 129 -3.76 11.27 9.69
CA GLU A 129 -2.96 12.26 10.41
C GLU A 129 -1.51 11.77 10.55
N LYS A 130 -0.65 12.60 11.17
CA LYS A 130 0.71 12.18 11.54
C LYS A 130 0.60 11.09 12.61
N ILE A 131 1.32 9.99 12.48
CA ILE A 131 1.28 8.90 13.49
C ILE A 131 1.62 9.37 14.90
N THR A 132 2.41 10.43 15.04
CA THR A 132 2.81 11.00 16.33
C THR A 132 1.65 11.61 17.12
N CYS A 133 0.44 11.70 16.56
CA CYS A 133 -0.76 12.06 17.33
C CYS A 133 -1.34 10.89 18.13
N GLY A 134 -0.92 9.65 17.89
CA GLY A 134 -1.43 8.45 18.57
C GLY A 134 -2.82 7.97 18.13
N ASN A 135 -3.49 8.68 17.21
CA ASN A 135 -4.79 8.30 16.65
C ASN A 135 -4.87 8.76 15.19
N SER A 136 -4.17 8.03 14.30
CA SER A 136 -3.81 8.54 12.98
C SER A 136 -4.87 8.32 11.90
N VAL A 137 -5.72 7.30 12.06
CA VAL A 137 -6.71 6.92 11.04
C VAL A 137 -8.12 7.05 11.62
N LYS A 138 -9.02 7.70 10.88
CA LYS A 138 -10.45 7.75 11.21
C LYS A 138 -11.21 6.71 10.39
N ASN A 139 -12.43 6.37 10.84
CA ASN A 139 -13.34 5.47 10.12
C ASN A 139 -12.72 4.09 9.79
N VAL A 140 -11.80 3.60 10.64
CA VAL A 140 -11.09 2.32 10.42
C VAL A 140 -12.06 1.17 10.24
N ARG A 141 -13.06 1.06 11.13
CA ARG A 141 -14.08 0.01 11.07
C ARG A 141 -14.94 0.07 9.82
N GLU A 142 -15.39 1.27 9.44
CA GLU A 142 -16.19 1.46 8.22
C GLU A 142 -15.39 1.06 6.97
N SER A 143 -14.13 1.51 6.89
CA SER A 143 -13.23 1.20 5.77
C SER A 143 -12.96 -0.30 5.67
N TYR A 144 -12.76 -0.97 6.81
CA TYR A 144 -12.60 -2.41 6.89
C TYR A 144 -13.86 -3.15 6.41
N GLU A 145 -15.04 -2.77 6.91
CA GLU A 145 -16.32 -3.41 6.53
C GLU A 145 -16.64 -3.24 5.05
N LYS A 146 -16.41 -2.05 4.48
CA LYS A 146 -16.53 -1.81 3.03
C LYS A 146 -15.50 -2.63 2.23
N GLY A 147 -14.28 -2.77 2.74
CA GLY A 147 -13.25 -3.62 2.15
C GLY A 147 -13.65 -5.10 2.10
N VAL A 148 -14.27 -5.61 3.17
CA VAL A 148 -14.82 -6.98 3.20
C VAL A 148 -15.91 -7.14 2.15
N MET A 149 -16.87 -6.21 2.07
CA MET A 149 -17.94 -6.25 1.06
C MET A 149 -17.39 -6.23 -0.37
N LEU A 150 -16.40 -5.37 -0.65
CA LEU A 150 -15.76 -5.33 -1.96
C LEU A 150 -15.04 -6.67 -2.27
N GLY A 151 -14.34 -7.24 -1.29
CA GLY A 151 -13.70 -8.55 -1.42
C GLY A 151 -14.69 -9.66 -1.78
N GLU A 152 -15.84 -9.71 -1.10
CA GLU A 152 -16.93 -10.66 -1.40
C GLU A 152 -17.53 -10.46 -2.79
N MET A 153 -17.64 -9.22 -3.24
CA MET A 153 -18.10 -8.90 -4.61
C MET A 153 -17.11 -9.41 -5.66
N LEU A 154 -15.81 -9.16 -5.47
CA LEU A 154 -14.76 -9.61 -6.38
C LEU A 154 -14.64 -11.13 -6.44
N ALA A 155 -14.76 -11.81 -5.29
CA ALA A 155 -14.67 -13.27 -5.19
C ALA A 155 -15.77 -14.01 -5.98
N ARG A 156 -16.87 -13.35 -6.35
CA ARG A 156 -17.92 -13.93 -7.21
C ARG A 156 -17.51 -14.02 -8.69
N ALA A 157 -16.60 -13.14 -9.12
CA ALA A 157 -16.21 -13.00 -10.53
C ALA A 157 -14.81 -13.53 -10.81
N TYR A 158 -13.91 -13.47 -9.82
CA TYR A 158 -12.49 -13.75 -9.98
C TYR A 158 -12.03 -14.88 -9.06
N ASP A 159 -11.06 -15.65 -9.53
CA ASP A 159 -10.49 -16.78 -8.81
C ASP A 159 -9.41 -16.33 -7.81
N PHE A 160 -8.78 -15.17 -8.05
CA PHE A 160 -7.83 -14.54 -7.14
C PHE A 160 -7.81 -13.01 -7.30
N VAL A 161 -7.32 -12.32 -6.27
CA VAL A 161 -7.17 -10.86 -6.24
C VAL A 161 -5.72 -10.52 -5.96
N ILE A 162 -5.16 -9.57 -6.73
CA ILE A 162 -3.89 -8.92 -6.40
C ILE A 162 -4.22 -7.60 -5.71
N VAL A 163 -3.92 -7.51 -4.42
CA VAL A 163 -4.12 -6.29 -3.63
C VAL A 163 -2.80 -5.52 -3.58
N SER A 164 -2.79 -4.31 -4.14
CA SER A 164 -1.66 -3.38 -4.09
C SER A 164 -2.04 -2.09 -3.39
N GLU A 165 -1.04 -1.26 -3.11
CA GLU A 165 -1.22 0.06 -2.51
C GLU A 165 -0.38 1.13 -3.22
N SER A 166 -0.82 2.38 -3.09
CA SER A 166 0.05 3.55 -3.21
C SER A 166 -0.24 4.51 -2.05
N CYS A 167 0.67 4.53 -1.08
CA CYS A 167 0.62 5.35 0.10
C CYS A 167 2.02 5.82 0.50
N ALA A 168 2.33 7.09 0.19
CA ALA A 168 3.56 7.71 0.66
C ALA A 168 3.60 7.72 2.20
N GLY A 169 4.74 7.35 2.79
CA GLY A 169 4.87 7.17 4.25
C GLY A 169 4.31 5.84 4.79
N GLY A 170 3.72 4.98 3.94
CA GLY A 170 3.10 3.72 4.33
C GLY A 170 4.03 2.73 5.06
N THR A 171 5.32 2.74 4.75
CA THR A 171 6.29 1.89 5.47
C THR A 171 6.43 2.26 6.96
N THR A 172 6.27 3.54 7.30
CA THR A 172 6.36 4.01 8.69
C THR A 172 5.08 3.73 9.46
N THR A 173 3.91 3.91 8.83
CA THR A 173 2.63 3.52 9.44
C THR A 173 2.54 2.00 9.64
N ALA A 174 2.99 1.21 8.66
CA ALA A 174 3.06 -0.25 8.79
C ALA A 174 3.97 -0.68 9.94
N LEU A 175 5.12 -0.01 10.14
CA LEU A 175 5.98 -0.27 11.29
C LEU A 175 5.25 0.01 12.62
N ALA A 176 4.50 1.12 12.71
CA ALA A 176 3.73 1.45 13.92
C ALA A 176 2.71 0.36 14.26
N VAL A 177 1.89 -0.05 13.28
CA VAL A 177 0.87 -1.10 13.45
C VAL A 177 1.52 -2.43 13.85
N MET A 178 2.58 -2.86 13.15
CA MET A 178 3.27 -4.12 13.45
C MET A 178 3.94 -4.14 14.83
N MET A 179 4.47 -3.01 15.29
CA MET A 179 5.03 -2.87 16.64
C MET A 179 3.92 -2.88 17.70
N ALA A 180 2.82 -2.15 17.49
CA ALA A 180 1.66 -2.16 18.39
C ALA A 180 1.06 -3.56 18.56
N MET A 181 1.00 -4.34 17.47
CA MET A 181 0.56 -5.73 17.48
C MET A 181 1.62 -6.74 17.97
N GLY A 182 2.86 -6.31 18.20
CA GLY A 182 3.95 -7.19 18.65
C GLY A 182 4.46 -8.19 17.60
N VAL A 183 4.08 -8.00 16.33
CA VAL A 183 4.56 -8.81 15.19
C VAL A 183 6.03 -8.55 14.92
N LEU A 184 6.44 -7.28 15.03
CA LEU A 184 7.84 -6.86 14.95
C LEU A 184 8.33 -6.42 16.32
N LYS A 185 9.61 -6.69 16.56
CA LYS A 185 10.35 -6.20 17.74
C LYS A 185 11.40 -5.14 17.38
N GLU A 186 11.66 -4.97 16.09
CA GLU A 186 12.64 -4.03 15.56
C GLU A 186 12.24 -3.53 14.15
N ASN A 187 12.93 -2.50 13.68
CA ASN A 187 12.67 -1.88 12.38
C ASN A 187 13.19 -2.73 11.21
N LEU A 188 12.31 -3.61 10.71
CA LEU A 188 12.51 -4.45 9.53
C LEU A 188 11.84 -3.91 8.26
N VAL A 189 11.21 -2.73 8.31
CA VAL A 189 10.52 -2.16 7.14
C VAL A 189 11.49 -1.56 6.14
N SER A 190 11.13 -1.66 4.85
CA SER A 190 11.87 -1.07 3.73
C SER A 190 11.66 0.46 3.66
N SER A 191 12.24 1.10 2.64
CA SER A 191 12.04 2.51 2.31
C SER A 191 11.98 2.71 0.81
N SER A 192 11.27 3.76 0.39
CA SER A 192 11.32 4.28 -0.99
C SER A 192 12.63 5.02 -1.30
N SER A 193 13.45 5.29 -0.26
CA SER A 193 14.77 5.91 -0.37
C SER A 193 15.89 4.87 -0.38
N PRO A 194 16.94 5.03 -1.22
CA PRO A 194 18.15 4.20 -1.13
C PRO A 194 18.83 4.24 0.25
N LYS A 195 18.68 5.35 0.98
CA LYS A 195 19.13 5.49 2.37
C LYS A 195 17.91 5.34 3.28
N ASN A 196 17.60 4.12 3.71
CA ASN A 196 16.47 3.87 4.62
C ASN A 196 16.69 4.62 5.96
N PRO A 197 15.85 5.60 6.32
CA PRO A 197 16.02 6.43 7.51
C PRO A 197 15.51 5.70 8.76
N LYS A 198 16.13 4.55 9.08
CA LYS A 198 15.65 3.63 10.11
C LYS A 198 15.49 4.30 11.47
N GLU A 199 16.47 5.10 11.90
CA GLU A 199 16.44 5.79 13.20
C GLU A 199 15.29 6.79 13.30
N LEU A 200 15.01 7.54 12.22
CA LEU A 200 13.90 8.48 12.18
C LEU A 200 12.57 7.73 12.28
N LYS A 201 12.38 6.66 11.50
CA LYS A 201 11.15 5.86 11.55
C LYS A 201 10.93 5.25 12.93
N SER A 202 11.97 4.67 13.53
CA SER A 202 11.88 4.08 14.87
C SER A 202 11.49 5.11 15.93
N ARG A 203 12.04 6.34 15.85
CA ARG A 203 11.69 7.43 16.77
C ARG A 203 10.24 7.87 16.62
N LEU A 204 9.77 8.10 15.39
CA LEU A 204 8.39 8.49 15.14
C LEU A 204 7.38 7.43 15.58
N VAL A 205 7.73 6.15 15.44
CA VAL A 205 6.90 5.04 15.94
C VAL A 205 6.89 5.00 17.47
N ALA A 206 8.03 5.21 18.13
CA ALA A 206 8.06 5.30 19.59
C ALA A 206 7.19 6.46 20.12
N GLU A 207 7.30 7.64 19.50
CA GLU A 207 6.45 8.80 19.80
C GLU A 207 4.96 8.51 19.58
N ALA A 208 4.61 7.79 18.49
CA ALA A 208 3.23 7.40 18.19
C ALA A 208 2.65 6.46 19.25
N LEU A 209 3.40 5.43 19.67
CA LEU A 209 2.97 4.48 20.69
C LEU A 209 2.83 5.17 22.07
N GLU A 210 3.77 6.04 22.42
CA GLU A 210 3.70 6.85 23.64
C GLU A 210 2.45 7.76 23.64
N ALA A 211 2.19 8.47 22.53
CA ALA A 211 1.00 9.31 22.38
C ALA A 211 -0.31 8.53 22.46
N ALA A 212 -0.32 7.29 21.97
CA ALA A 212 -1.44 6.37 22.07
C ALA A 212 -1.58 5.71 23.46
N GLY A 213 -0.58 5.87 24.34
CA GLY A 213 -0.56 5.27 25.67
C GLY A 213 -0.42 3.74 25.65
N ILE A 214 0.27 3.19 24.64
CA ILE A 214 0.46 1.74 24.46
C ILE A 214 1.94 1.38 24.35
N ALA A 215 2.30 0.17 24.78
CA ALA A 215 3.58 -0.46 24.54
C ALA A 215 3.52 -1.38 23.31
N PRO A 216 4.68 -1.73 22.71
CA PRO A 216 4.74 -2.74 21.66
C PRO A 216 4.12 -4.07 22.11
N GLY A 217 3.15 -4.58 21.36
CA GLY A 217 2.44 -5.83 21.66
C GLY A 217 1.13 -5.66 22.43
N ASP A 218 0.82 -4.48 22.97
CA ASP A 218 -0.42 -4.25 23.73
C ASP A 218 -1.70 -4.49 22.91
N LEU A 219 -1.60 -4.42 21.58
CA LEU A 219 -2.73 -4.59 20.65
C LEU A 219 -2.62 -5.87 19.81
N ALA A 220 -1.93 -6.90 20.30
CA ALA A 220 -1.75 -8.17 19.59
C ALA A 220 -3.08 -8.81 19.12
N ASP A 221 -4.14 -8.68 19.92
CA ASP A 221 -5.47 -9.26 19.67
C ASP A 221 -6.50 -8.25 19.15
N ASP A 222 -6.11 -7.00 18.88
CA ASP A 222 -7.00 -5.93 18.41
C ASP A 222 -6.39 -5.17 17.21
N PRO A 223 -6.34 -5.80 16.02
CA PRO A 223 -5.70 -5.21 14.84
C PRO A 223 -6.37 -3.92 14.36
N LEU A 224 -7.68 -3.76 14.55
CA LEU A 224 -8.39 -2.55 14.13
C LEU A 224 -8.10 -1.37 15.06
N LYS A 225 -7.79 -1.62 16.33
CA LYS A 225 -7.33 -0.58 17.26
C LYS A 225 -5.86 -0.21 17.05
N ALA A 226 -5.06 -1.12 16.47
CA ALA A 226 -3.67 -0.86 16.15
C ALA A 226 -3.47 0.11 14.96
N ILE A 227 -4.49 0.25 14.11
CA ILE A 227 -4.58 1.18 12.99
C ILE A 227 -5.08 2.55 13.47
#